data_AF-A0A2M9Y027-F1
#
_entry.id   AF-A0A2M9Y027-F1
#
_cell.length_a   1.000
_cell.length_b   1.000
_cell.length_c   1.000
_cell.angle_alpha   90.00
_cell.angle_beta   90.00
_cell.angle_gamma   90.00
#
_symmetry.space_group_name_H-M   'P 1'
#
loop_
_entity.id
_entity.type
_entity.pdbx_description
1 polymer ?
#
loop_
_entity_poly.entity_id
_entity_poly.type
_entity_poly.pdbx_seq_one_letter_code
_entity_poly.pdbx_strand_id
1 'polypeptide(L)'
;MRKRNKFQNPIRLLIFLSLLVQFHCLLNPIVREFLEFDLSKKNNQLRNLGLLFGLFTGPNANITPSLGNVILANAQIRVIFNRSMDPNSLSANLGIQLTPVWSETFSQNDTVTLSGSIPTGVTPFQLDATDTFGIRMTTVTGSYVVLNSNTNLYYVSPSGNDGNSGTSIQSPKLTISSAIAGATTPAAILVSEGDYSIDSVLGSSINLTNNVSLYGGLSSNFLDRNPSLYSTRIIDTATSATTDTITILAGASITLTTVIDGFTIRSASNPNATGFGIAISCVSGSPTITNNRVESGNLNIAWSTGILVTSASPLISNNTIISGSSSVADTFGIFIRNAGSPTVSYNTIYGGNATTSAHAIYNSPDSNSPTIIGNTLEGGSGSISYALNTSYPSNATVTNNLMNGGGGVTSIALYHGFGSGDIGNYQNNVLFTSGGTNRYCLYEGGGTNPISFNGNRLLDCPTALYFDEATTIINDIATINGGTVGGPTYSGNY
;
A
#
# COMPACT_ATOMS: atom_id res chain seq x y z
N MET A 1 42.94 -45.92 -12.46
CA MET A 1 44.08 -45.25 -11.80
C MET A 1 44.41 -43.95 -12.54
N ARG A 2 43.85 -42.81 -12.12
CA ARG A 2 44.30 -41.46 -12.55
C ARG A 2 43.86 -40.45 -11.48
N LYS A 3 44.82 -40.02 -10.65
CA LYS A 3 44.65 -38.99 -9.61
C LYS A 3 44.58 -37.62 -10.29
N ARG A 4 43.48 -36.89 -10.09
CA ARG A 4 43.30 -35.50 -10.56
C ARG A 4 43.69 -34.57 -9.42
N ASN A 5 44.74 -33.77 -9.64
CA ASN A 5 45.27 -32.82 -8.66
C ASN A 5 44.26 -31.71 -8.35
N LYS A 6 44.10 -31.43 -7.05
CA LYS A 6 43.30 -30.35 -6.49
C LYS A 6 43.78 -29.00 -7.03
N PHE A 7 42.87 -28.23 -7.63
CA PHE A 7 43.07 -26.82 -7.94
C PHE A 7 43.34 -26.03 -6.66
N GLN A 8 44.36 -25.18 -6.71
CA GLN A 8 44.70 -24.24 -5.65
C GLN A 8 43.57 -23.23 -5.46
N ASN A 9 43.24 -22.98 -4.20
CA ASN A 9 42.12 -22.16 -3.76
C ASN A 9 42.34 -20.69 -4.21
N PRO A 10 41.51 -20.12 -5.11
CA PRO A 10 41.70 -18.79 -5.69
C PRO A 10 41.77 -17.67 -4.64
N ILE A 11 41.23 -17.93 -3.44
CA ILE A 11 41.30 -17.05 -2.27
C ILE A 11 42.76 -16.78 -1.84
N ARG A 12 43.66 -17.76 -1.93
CA ARG A 12 45.06 -17.57 -1.51
C ARG A 12 45.84 -16.66 -2.46
N LEU A 13 45.55 -16.73 -3.77
CA LEU A 13 46.19 -15.86 -4.76
C LEU A 13 45.71 -14.40 -4.60
N LEU A 14 44.42 -14.21 -4.31
CA LEU A 14 43.84 -12.88 -4.09
C LEU A 14 44.42 -12.21 -2.82
N ILE A 15 44.57 -12.97 -1.72
CA ILE A 15 45.21 -12.49 -0.49
C ILE A 15 46.67 -12.11 -0.75
N PHE A 16 47.41 -12.93 -1.51
CA PHE A 16 48.81 -12.66 -1.82
C PHE A 16 49.00 -11.44 -2.73
N LEU A 17 48.11 -11.25 -3.72
CA LEU A 17 48.13 -10.07 -4.58
C LEU A 17 47.78 -8.79 -3.82
N SER A 18 46.81 -8.86 -2.89
CA SER A 18 46.45 -7.74 -2.01
C SER A 18 47.63 -7.33 -1.10
N LEU A 19 48.34 -8.31 -0.52
CA LEU A 19 49.56 -8.07 0.25
C LEU A 19 50.67 -7.43 -0.59
N LEU A 20 50.87 -7.87 -1.84
CA LEU A 20 51.87 -7.29 -2.74
C LEU A 20 51.55 -5.84 -3.14
N VAL A 21 50.28 -5.53 -3.39
CA VAL A 21 49.83 -4.15 -3.67
C VAL A 21 49.99 -3.27 -2.42
N GLN A 22 49.68 -3.78 -1.23
CA GLN A 22 49.92 -3.07 0.03
C GLN A 22 51.41 -2.76 0.26
N PHE A 23 52.30 -3.70 -0.07
CA PHE A 23 53.76 -3.49 0.03
C PHE A 23 54.28 -2.45 -0.99
N HIS A 24 53.73 -2.39 -2.20
CA HIS A 24 54.09 -1.35 -3.17
C HIS A 24 53.59 0.05 -2.75
N CYS A 25 52.42 0.14 -2.12
CA CYS A 25 51.91 1.42 -1.58
C CYS A 25 52.75 1.93 -0.39
N LEU A 26 53.31 1.03 0.43
CA LEU A 26 54.19 1.40 1.55
C LEU A 26 55.58 1.90 1.11
N LEU A 27 55.99 1.60 -0.12
CA LEU A 27 57.23 2.11 -0.73
C LEU A 27 57.03 3.43 -1.46
N ASN A 28 55.78 3.94 -1.54
CA ASN A 28 55.53 5.27 -2.08
C ASN A 28 56.04 6.32 -1.09
N PRO A 29 57.01 7.18 -1.47
CA PRO A 29 57.59 8.18 -0.57
C PRO A 29 56.55 9.13 0.03
N ILE A 30 55.42 9.38 -0.66
CA ILE A 30 54.30 10.19 -0.15
C ILE A 30 53.61 9.51 1.04
N VAL A 31 53.43 8.18 1.00
CA VAL A 31 52.82 7.40 2.09
C VAL A 31 53.77 7.33 3.29
N ARG A 32 55.08 7.30 3.04
CA ARG A 32 56.11 7.30 4.08
C ARG A 32 56.19 8.65 4.80
N GLU A 33 56.10 9.76 4.06
CA GLU A 33 56.04 11.11 4.61
C GLU A 33 54.77 11.35 5.43
N PHE A 34 53.65 10.72 5.03
CA PHE A 34 52.43 10.70 5.86
C PHE A 34 52.57 9.89 7.15
N LEU A 35 53.43 8.88 7.23
CA LEU A 35 53.59 7.99 8.39
C LEU A 35 54.69 8.43 9.39
N GLU A 36 55.55 9.38 9.01
CA GLU A 36 56.65 9.90 9.84
C GLU A 36 56.27 11.13 10.70
N PHE A 37 55.05 11.66 10.55
CA PHE A 37 54.58 12.76 11.41
C PHE A 37 54.04 12.25 12.74
N ASP A 38 54.67 12.70 13.83
CA ASP A 38 54.14 12.79 15.20
C ASP A 38 53.40 11.53 15.69
N LEU A 39 54.05 10.77 16.57
CA LEU A 39 53.46 9.57 17.20
C LEU A 39 52.07 9.81 17.83
N SER A 40 51.75 11.06 18.22
CA SER A 40 50.42 11.43 18.70
C SER A 40 49.34 11.46 17.60
N LYS A 41 49.72 11.63 16.33
CA LYS A 41 48.84 11.70 15.14
C LYS A 41 48.77 10.40 14.34
N LYS A 42 49.73 9.48 14.53
CA LYS A 42 49.81 8.19 13.82
C LYS A 42 48.53 7.35 13.93
N ASN A 43 47.88 7.36 15.10
CA ASN A 43 46.61 6.65 15.29
C ASN A 43 45.47 7.25 14.43
N ASN A 44 45.44 8.56 14.26
CA ASN A 44 44.41 9.22 13.43
C ASN A 44 44.67 8.97 11.93
N GLN A 45 45.92 8.95 11.48
CA GLN A 45 46.24 8.73 10.07
C GLN A 45 46.04 7.27 9.61
N LEU A 46 46.41 6.28 10.42
CA LEU A 46 46.11 4.87 10.11
C LEU A 46 44.60 4.59 10.08
N ARG A 47 43.82 5.28 10.93
CA ARG A 47 42.35 5.25 10.90
C ARG A 47 41.79 5.88 9.63
N ASN A 48 42.30 7.05 9.24
CA ASN A 48 41.92 7.70 7.99
C ASN A 48 42.24 6.82 6.77
N LEU A 49 43.35 6.08 6.80
CA LEU A 49 43.64 5.07 5.77
C LEU A 49 42.59 3.95 5.74
N GLY A 50 42.20 3.40 6.90
CA GLY A 50 41.17 2.36 6.95
C GLY A 50 39.79 2.83 6.46
N LEU A 51 39.44 4.08 6.75
CA LEU A 51 38.28 4.77 6.15
C LEU A 51 38.43 4.91 4.63
N LEU A 52 39.60 5.34 4.16
CA LEU A 52 39.92 5.51 2.73
C LEU A 52 39.82 4.20 1.95
N PHE A 53 40.20 3.08 2.58
CA PHE A 53 40.13 1.74 1.99
C PHE A 53 38.78 1.04 2.19
N GLY A 54 37.77 1.72 2.78
CA GLY A 54 36.44 1.13 3.01
C GLY A 54 36.45 -0.06 3.98
N LEU A 55 37.49 -0.19 4.81
CA LEU A 55 37.62 -1.31 5.76
C LEU A 55 36.71 -1.16 6.98
N PHE A 56 36.18 0.05 7.22
CA PHE A 56 35.21 0.32 8.26
C PHE A 56 33.84 0.61 7.63
N THR A 57 32.89 -0.29 7.82
CA THR A 57 31.47 0.07 7.63
C THR A 57 31.10 1.13 8.66
N GLY A 58 30.17 2.03 8.31
CA GLY A 58 29.60 2.96 9.29
C GLY A 58 28.89 2.23 10.44
N PRO A 59 28.58 2.94 11.53
CA PRO A 59 27.72 2.41 12.59
C PRO A 59 26.34 2.03 12.03
N ASN A 60 25.74 0.98 12.59
CA ASN A 60 24.38 0.56 12.30
C ASN A 60 23.54 0.64 13.56
N ALA A 61 22.24 0.89 13.39
CA ALA A 61 21.27 0.97 14.48
C ALA A 61 20.20 -0.11 14.31
N ASN A 62 19.86 -0.78 15.40
CA ASN A 62 18.65 -1.60 15.52
C ASN A 62 17.61 -0.83 16.34
N ILE A 63 16.39 -0.68 15.81
CA ILE A 63 15.36 0.19 16.38
C ILE A 63 14.16 -0.68 16.80
N THR A 64 13.68 -0.47 18.03
CA THR A 64 12.52 -1.18 18.59
C THR A 64 11.55 -0.18 19.24
N PRO A 65 10.26 -0.15 18.85
CA PRO A 65 9.66 -0.92 17.76
C PRO A 65 10.25 -0.59 16.39
N SER A 66 10.21 -1.53 15.44
CA SER A 66 10.76 -1.30 14.10
C SER A 66 10.11 -0.09 13.41
N LEU A 67 10.78 0.47 12.39
CA LEU A 67 10.13 1.41 11.48
C LEU A 67 8.91 0.75 10.82
N GLY A 68 7.87 1.55 10.55
CA GLY A 68 6.58 1.10 10.02
C GLY A 68 5.58 0.61 11.09
N ASN A 69 6.01 0.49 12.34
CA ASN A 69 5.19 -0.01 13.45
C ASN A 69 4.16 1.02 13.94
N VAL A 70 3.18 0.54 14.70
CA VAL A 70 2.13 1.32 15.34
C VAL A 70 2.53 1.58 16.78
N ILE A 71 2.64 2.85 17.16
CA ILE A 71 3.07 3.26 18.50
C ILE A 71 2.09 4.27 19.10
N LEU A 72 2.10 4.41 20.42
CA LEU A 72 1.39 5.48 21.10
C LEU A 72 2.20 6.79 21.08
N ALA A 73 1.55 7.94 21.19
CA ALA A 73 2.19 9.26 21.21
C ALA A 73 3.18 9.47 22.36
N ASN A 74 3.09 8.64 23.41
CA ASN A 74 4.00 8.60 24.56
C ASN A 74 4.93 7.38 24.55
N ALA A 75 5.01 6.64 23.44
CA ALA A 75 5.87 5.49 23.32
C ALA A 75 7.35 5.90 23.38
N GLN A 76 8.16 4.97 23.88
CA GLN A 76 9.61 5.08 23.85
C GLN A 76 10.16 4.25 22.69
N ILE A 77 11.13 4.80 21.98
CA ILE A 77 11.83 4.10 20.89
C ILE A 77 13.23 3.76 21.39
N ARG A 78 13.53 2.47 21.49
CA ARG A 78 14.85 1.99 21.88
C ARG A 78 15.71 1.81 20.64
N VAL A 79 16.91 2.36 20.65
CA VAL A 79 17.90 2.21 19.58
C VAL A 79 19.15 1.57 20.17
N ILE A 80 19.62 0.49 19.54
CA ILE A 80 20.86 -0.19 19.88
C ILE A 80 21.82 -0.01 18.71
N PHE A 81 22.91 0.70 18.94
CA PHE A 81 23.96 0.85 17.94
C PHE A 81 24.90 -0.35 17.99
N ASN A 82 25.50 -0.79 16.89
CA ASN A 82 26.49 -1.88 16.93
C ASN A 82 27.90 -1.42 17.38
N ARG A 83 28.03 -0.16 17.82
CA ARG A 83 29.27 0.52 18.16
C ARG A 83 29.05 1.54 19.27
N SER A 84 30.15 2.03 19.81
CA SER A 84 30.24 3.14 20.74
C SER A 84 29.96 4.46 20.02
N MET A 85 28.99 5.25 20.49
CA MET A 85 28.47 6.44 19.81
C MET A 85 28.86 7.73 20.53
N ASP A 86 29.00 8.84 19.78
CA ASP A 86 29.11 10.18 20.38
C ASP A 86 27.71 10.70 20.74
N PRO A 87 27.35 10.82 22.04
CA PRO A 87 26.03 11.26 22.46
C PRO A 87 25.63 12.65 21.94
N ASN A 88 26.61 13.54 21.70
CA ASN A 88 26.36 14.91 21.23
C ASN A 88 26.05 14.98 19.74
N SER A 89 26.35 13.91 18.99
CA SER A 89 26.11 13.83 17.56
C SER A 89 24.71 13.32 17.19
N LEU A 90 23.99 12.76 18.17
CA LEU A 90 22.71 12.11 17.95
C LEU A 90 21.62 13.12 17.62
N SER A 91 20.98 12.92 16.46
CA SER A 91 19.77 13.62 16.07
C SER A 91 18.68 12.60 15.72
N ALA A 92 17.53 12.70 16.39
CA ALA A 92 16.37 11.87 16.12
C ALA A 92 15.12 12.73 16.00
N ASN A 93 14.45 12.67 14.86
CA ASN A 93 13.25 13.45 14.57
C ASN A 93 12.10 12.51 14.20
N LEU A 94 10.93 12.73 14.81
CA LEU A 94 9.67 12.06 14.48
C LEU A 94 8.55 13.10 14.42
N GLY A 95 8.63 14.02 13.44
CA GLY A 95 7.83 15.25 13.36
C GLY A 95 8.23 16.32 14.39
N ILE A 96 8.90 15.90 15.46
CA ILE A 96 9.54 16.73 16.48
C ILE A 96 10.92 16.15 16.81
N GLN A 97 11.81 16.96 17.38
CA GLN A 97 13.05 16.45 17.94
C GLN A 97 12.75 15.57 19.16
N LEU A 98 13.23 14.33 19.16
CA LEU A 98 13.10 13.40 20.28
C LEU A 98 14.21 13.65 21.30
N THR A 99 13.87 13.46 22.58
CA THR A 99 14.82 13.55 23.70
C THR A 99 15.52 12.20 23.88
N PRO A 100 16.85 12.12 23.73
CA PRO A 100 17.60 10.90 23.94
C PRO A 100 18.00 10.70 25.41
N VAL A 101 17.88 9.47 25.90
CA VAL A 101 18.38 9.02 27.20
C VAL A 101 19.27 7.80 26.99
N TRP A 102 20.57 7.97 27.14
CA TRP A 102 21.55 6.89 26.98
C TRP A 102 21.60 6.01 28.23
N SER A 103 21.51 4.69 28.05
CA SER A 103 21.66 3.75 29.17
C SER A 103 23.12 3.35 29.39
N GLU A 104 23.88 3.24 28.30
CA GLU A 104 25.31 2.95 28.30
C GLU A 104 25.94 3.86 27.24
N THR A 105 27.03 4.52 27.60
CA THR A 105 27.81 5.36 26.69
C THR A 105 29.20 4.78 26.56
N PHE A 106 29.75 4.83 25.36
CA PHE A 106 31.11 4.40 25.06
C PHE A 106 31.35 2.87 25.14
N SER A 107 30.29 2.07 25.05
CA SER A 107 30.31 0.61 25.10
C SER A 107 30.13 -0.03 23.71
N GLN A 108 30.45 -1.32 23.59
CA GLN A 108 29.98 -2.09 22.46
C GLN A 108 28.49 -2.36 22.67
N ASN A 109 27.66 -1.91 21.74
CA ASN A 109 26.20 -1.92 21.83
C ASN A 109 25.55 -0.77 22.62
N ASP A 110 26.05 0.45 22.43
CA ASP A 110 25.43 1.63 23.05
C ASP A 110 23.93 1.69 22.75
N THR A 111 23.17 1.94 23.81
CA THR A 111 21.71 1.94 23.77
C THR A 111 21.20 3.32 24.17
N VAL A 112 20.28 3.85 23.38
CA VAL A 112 19.55 5.08 23.67
C VAL A 112 18.05 4.83 23.62
N THR A 113 17.33 5.42 24.57
CA THR A 113 15.88 5.49 24.59
C THR A 113 15.46 6.89 24.15
N LEU A 114 14.69 6.96 23.07
CA LEU A 114 14.14 8.20 22.52
C LEU A 114 12.71 8.39 23.02
N SER A 115 12.36 9.60 23.42
CA SER A 115 11.01 9.94 23.90
C SER A 115 10.63 11.38 23.56
N GLY A 116 9.32 11.67 23.54
CA GLY A 116 8.79 13.01 23.26
C GLY A 116 7.28 13.02 23.17
N SER A 117 6.68 14.20 22.97
CA SER A 117 5.25 14.35 22.67
C SER A 117 5.02 14.17 21.17
N ILE A 118 4.98 12.92 20.72
CA ILE A 118 4.99 12.59 19.28
C ILE A 118 3.65 12.98 18.64
N PRO A 119 3.63 13.72 17.51
CA PRO A 119 2.41 14.00 16.77
C PRO A 119 1.71 12.73 16.28
N THR A 120 0.38 12.69 16.35
CA THR A 120 -0.43 11.56 15.86
C THR A 120 -0.52 11.54 14.34
N GLY A 121 -0.80 10.36 13.78
CA GLY A 121 -0.86 10.11 12.34
C GLY A 121 0.36 9.34 11.81
N VAL A 122 0.54 9.34 10.50
CA VAL A 122 1.73 8.75 9.86
C VAL A 122 2.86 9.79 9.90
N THR A 123 3.84 9.58 10.77
CA THR A 123 4.88 10.56 11.07
C THR A 123 6.24 10.07 10.57
N PRO A 124 6.98 10.85 9.75
CA PRO A 124 8.30 10.44 9.26
C PRO A 124 9.33 10.42 10.40
N PHE A 125 10.16 9.38 10.41
CA PHE A 125 11.27 9.20 11.35
C PHE A 125 12.61 9.41 10.64
N GLN A 126 13.52 10.13 11.27
CA GLN A 126 14.91 10.27 10.86
C GLN A 126 15.84 10.11 12.06
N LEU A 127 16.88 9.31 11.91
CA LEU A 127 17.94 9.12 12.90
C LEU A 127 19.31 9.29 12.24
N ASP A 128 20.13 10.16 12.83
CA ASP A 128 21.50 10.47 12.47
C ASP A 128 22.40 10.44 13.71
N ALA A 129 23.62 9.92 13.56
CA ALA A 129 24.64 9.93 14.61
C ALA A 129 26.04 9.72 14.02
N THR A 130 27.06 10.01 14.81
CA THR A 130 28.45 9.60 14.56
C THR A 130 28.95 8.70 15.69
N ASP A 131 29.80 7.72 15.36
CA ASP A 131 30.50 6.98 16.41
C ASP A 131 31.53 7.86 17.14
N THR A 132 32.12 7.34 18.20
CA THR A 132 33.17 8.03 18.99
C THR A 132 34.47 8.27 18.21
N PHE A 133 34.57 7.72 16.99
CA PHE A 133 35.65 7.99 16.06
C PHE A 133 35.27 9.02 14.98
N GLY A 134 34.06 9.60 15.06
CA GLY A 134 33.56 10.58 14.10
C GLY A 134 33.05 9.98 12.80
N ILE A 135 32.89 8.66 12.70
CA ILE A 135 32.33 8.00 11.50
C ILE A 135 30.81 8.14 11.55
N ARG A 136 30.26 8.85 10.58
CA ARG A 136 28.81 9.05 10.44
C ARG A 136 28.12 7.74 10.03
N MET A 137 27.00 7.44 10.68
CA MET A 137 26.12 6.36 10.24
C MET A 137 25.38 6.73 8.96
N THR A 138 24.90 5.72 8.22
CA THR A 138 23.89 5.99 7.19
C THR A 138 22.63 6.47 7.89
N THR A 139 22.09 7.62 7.49
CA THR A 139 20.84 8.15 8.03
C THR A 139 19.75 7.10 7.93
N VAL A 140 19.13 6.77 9.06
CA VAL A 140 18.00 5.83 9.08
C VAL A 140 16.73 6.64 8.90
N THR A 141 15.97 6.34 7.85
CA THR A 141 14.70 7.01 7.53
C THR A 141 13.56 6.01 7.49
N GLY A 142 12.38 6.40 7.97
CA GLY A 142 11.17 5.60 7.92
C GLY A 142 9.95 6.39 8.36
N SER A 143 8.93 5.71 8.86
CA SER A 143 7.76 6.34 9.47
C SER A 143 7.19 5.46 10.58
N TYR A 144 6.34 6.04 11.43
CA TYR A 144 5.50 5.33 12.39
C TYR A 144 4.05 5.73 12.20
N VAL A 145 3.13 4.81 12.51
CA VAL A 145 1.73 5.16 12.76
C VAL A 145 1.60 5.49 14.24
N VAL A 146 1.42 6.77 14.56
CA VAL A 146 1.37 7.27 15.93
C VAL A 146 -0.08 7.49 16.35
N LEU A 147 -0.52 6.74 17.35
CA LEU A 147 -1.86 6.82 17.92
C LEU A 147 -1.89 7.71 19.17
N ASN A 148 -3.08 8.16 19.57
CA ASN A 148 -3.24 8.90 20.82
C ASN A 148 -2.78 8.06 22.02
N SER A 149 -2.17 8.69 23.03
CA SER A 149 -1.66 8.00 24.22
C SER A 149 -2.73 7.30 25.06
N ASN A 150 -4.01 7.63 24.86
CA ASN A 150 -5.16 6.97 25.51
C ASN A 150 -5.76 5.81 24.68
N THR A 151 -5.11 5.40 23.59
CA THR A 151 -5.58 4.28 22.75
C THR A 151 -5.24 2.95 23.41
N ASN A 152 -6.26 2.10 23.59
CA ASN A 152 -6.07 0.75 24.13
C ASN A 152 -5.48 -0.18 23.06
N LEU A 153 -4.41 -0.90 23.39
CA LEU A 153 -3.79 -1.86 22.49
C LEU A 153 -4.29 -3.28 22.78
N TYR A 154 -4.71 -3.96 21.71
CA TYR A 154 -5.07 -5.38 21.74
C TYR A 154 -4.21 -6.16 20.76
N TYR A 155 -3.86 -7.40 21.10
CA TYR A 155 -2.97 -8.26 20.33
C TYR A 155 -3.73 -9.52 19.89
N VAL A 156 -3.58 -9.89 18.62
CA VAL A 156 -4.21 -11.07 18.01
C VAL A 156 -3.15 -11.90 17.31
N SER A 157 -3.14 -13.21 17.54
CA SER A 157 -2.18 -14.16 16.98
C SER A 157 -2.84 -15.51 16.68
N PRO A 158 -2.44 -16.24 15.62
CA PRO A 158 -2.94 -17.59 15.36
C PRO A 158 -2.60 -18.59 16.48
N SER A 159 -1.58 -18.29 17.30
CA SER A 159 -1.24 -19.07 18.50
C SER A 159 -1.93 -18.58 19.77
N GLY A 160 -2.84 -17.61 19.66
CA GLY A 160 -3.55 -16.99 20.78
C GLY A 160 -4.70 -17.84 21.32
N ASN A 161 -5.47 -17.25 22.23
CA ASN A 161 -6.68 -17.86 22.79
C ASN A 161 -7.74 -16.78 23.04
N ASP A 162 -8.98 -16.99 22.59
CA ASP A 162 -10.06 -15.99 22.74
C ASP A 162 -10.50 -15.74 24.19
N GLY A 163 -10.17 -16.65 25.11
CA GLY A 163 -10.29 -16.45 26.55
C GLY A 163 -9.26 -15.46 27.14
N ASN A 164 -8.21 -15.09 26.38
CA ASN A 164 -7.26 -14.08 26.81
C ASN A 164 -7.86 -12.66 26.73
N SER A 165 -7.33 -11.74 27.55
CA SER A 165 -7.69 -10.32 27.47
C SER A 165 -7.28 -9.68 26.14
N GLY A 166 -6.20 -10.16 25.53
CA GLY A 166 -5.58 -9.53 24.37
C GLY A 166 -4.81 -8.26 24.71
N THR A 167 -4.68 -7.84 25.96
CA THR A 167 -4.04 -6.56 26.33
C THR A 167 -2.52 -6.63 26.48
N SER A 168 -1.91 -7.79 26.23
CA SER A 168 -0.45 -7.99 26.23
C SER A 168 -0.02 -8.94 25.13
N ILE A 169 1.23 -8.82 24.69
CA ILE A 169 1.85 -9.69 23.68
C ILE A 169 1.90 -11.15 24.14
N GLN A 170 1.99 -11.40 25.46
CA GLN A 170 2.05 -12.74 26.04
C GLN A 170 0.69 -13.44 26.13
N SER A 171 -0.40 -12.67 26.02
CA SER A 171 -1.77 -13.17 26.09
C SER A 171 -2.62 -12.66 24.92
N PRO A 172 -2.23 -12.92 23.65
CA PRO A 172 -2.98 -12.45 22.50
C PRO A 172 -4.29 -13.24 22.38
N LYS A 173 -5.31 -12.59 21.81
CA LYS A 173 -6.53 -13.27 21.39
C LYS A 173 -6.27 -14.13 20.15
N LEU A 174 -7.13 -15.12 19.91
CA LEU A 174 -7.00 -16.01 18.75
C LEU A 174 -7.62 -15.37 17.51
N THR A 175 -8.81 -14.78 17.65
CA THR A 175 -9.60 -14.23 16.53
C THR A 175 -9.69 -12.71 16.59
N ILE A 176 -9.75 -12.10 15.41
CA ILE A 176 -9.95 -10.65 15.26
C ILE A 176 -11.32 -10.25 15.81
N SER A 177 -12.36 -11.03 15.52
CA SER A 177 -13.72 -10.76 16.01
C SER A 177 -13.83 -10.77 17.54
N SER A 178 -13.14 -11.68 18.23
CA SER A 178 -13.06 -11.67 19.71
C SER A 178 -12.36 -10.42 20.24
N ALA A 179 -11.31 -9.94 19.53
CA ALA A 179 -10.62 -8.71 19.92
C ALA A 179 -11.49 -7.47 19.73
N ILE A 180 -12.23 -7.37 18.62
CA ILE A 180 -13.19 -6.29 18.39
C ILE A 180 -14.26 -6.28 19.48
N ALA A 181 -14.85 -7.44 19.79
CA ALA A 181 -15.90 -7.56 20.79
C ALA A 181 -15.43 -7.21 22.22
N GLY A 182 -14.16 -7.48 22.54
CA GLY A 182 -13.56 -7.17 23.85
C GLY A 182 -12.87 -5.80 23.94
N ALA A 183 -12.86 -5.02 22.86
CA ALA A 183 -12.11 -3.76 22.80
C ALA A 183 -12.85 -2.59 23.46
N THR A 184 -12.13 -1.82 24.27
CA THR A 184 -12.60 -0.53 24.80
C THR A 184 -12.13 0.61 23.89
N THR A 185 -13.06 1.35 23.28
CA THR A 185 -12.72 2.46 22.38
C THR A 185 -12.12 3.67 23.12
N PRO A 186 -11.14 4.41 22.55
CA PRO A 186 -10.47 4.12 21.28
C PRO A 186 -9.52 2.93 21.42
N ALA A 187 -9.48 2.06 20.42
CA ALA A 187 -8.65 0.86 20.43
C ALA A 187 -7.92 0.64 19.10
N ALA A 188 -6.77 -0.02 19.20
CA ALA A 188 -6.02 -0.55 18.08
C ALA A 188 -5.76 -2.05 18.31
N ILE A 189 -6.20 -2.86 17.35
CA ILE A 189 -5.99 -4.30 17.31
C ILE A 189 -4.78 -4.55 16.42
N LEU A 190 -3.68 -4.98 17.03
CA LEU A 190 -2.43 -5.34 16.40
C LEU A 190 -2.48 -6.85 16.11
N VAL A 191 -2.38 -7.22 14.84
CA VAL A 191 -2.56 -8.59 14.36
C VAL A 191 -1.25 -9.10 13.80
N SER A 192 -0.73 -10.19 14.36
CA SER A 192 0.49 -10.82 13.87
C SER A 192 0.27 -11.49 12.51
N GLU A 193 1.36 -11.91 11.88
CA GLU A 193 1.35 -12.76 10.70
C GLU A 193 0.58 -14.05 10.93
N GLY A 194 -0.01 -14.57 9.84
CA GLY A 194 -0.75 -15.82 9.82
C GLY A 194 -2.12 -15.70 9.14
N ASP A 195 -2.79 -16.84 9.07
CA ASP A 195 -4.11 -16.98 8.44
C ASP A 195 -5.21 -16.93 9.51
N TYR A 196 -6.16 -16.02 9.30
CA TYR A 196 -7.33 -15.80 10.13
C TYR A 196 -8.57 -16.13 9.31
N SER A 197 -8.93 -17.41 9.34
CA SER A 197 -10.11 -17.91 8.63
C SER A 197 -11.40 -17.47 9.31
N ILE A 198 -12.35 -17.03 8.51
CA ILE A 198 -13.73 -16.77 8.90
C ILE A 198 -14.66 -17.51 7.93
N ASP A 199 -15.90 -17.70 8.34
CA ASP A 199 -17.01 -18.16 7.50
C ASP A 199 -18.14 -17.14 7.61
N SER A 200 -18.30 -16.31 6.58
CA SER A 200 -19.32 -15.25 6.58
C SER A 200 -20.75 -15.81 6.65
N VAL A 201 -20.97 -17.02 6.14
CA VAL A 201 -22.29 -17.67 6.13
C VAL A 201 -22.69 -18.11 7.53
N LEU A 202 -21.72 -18.52 8.34
CA LEU A 202 -21.94 -18.82 9.75
C LEU A 202 -21.93 -17.57 10.63
N GLY A 203 -21.94 -16.37 10.03
CA GLY A 203 -22.02 -15.09 10.74
C GLY A 203 -20.71 -14.65 11.39
N SER A 204 -19.57 -15.22 10.98
CA SER A 204 -18.26 -14.86 11.53
C SER A 204 -17.51 -13.80 10.71
N SER A 205 -18.23 -13.07 9.84
CA SER A 205 -17.70 -11.87 9.18
C SER A 205 -17.12 -10.89 10.19
N ILE A 206 -16.06 -10.16 9.80
CA ILE A 206 -15.48 -9.14 10.65
C ILE A 206 -16.36 -7.90 10.58
N ASN A 207 -17.16 -7.68 11.63
CA ASN A 207 -17.97 -6.49 11.79
C ASN A 207 -17.14 -5.41 12.50
N LEU A 208 -16.83 -4.32 11.81
CA LEU A 208 -16.06 -3.23 12.40
C LEU A 208 -16.85 -2.56 13.54
N THR A 209 -16.12 -1.97 14.48
CA THR A 209 -16.66 -1.11 15.53
C THR A 209 -16.02 0.26 15.45
N ASN A 210 -16.81 1.32 15.56
CA ASN A 210 -16.30 2.68 15.40
C ASN A 210 -15.20 2.98 16.44
N ASN A 211 -14.10 3.60 16.01
CA ASN A 211 -12.90 3.85 16.84
C ASN A 211 -12.16 2.58 17.31
N VAL A 212 -12.38 1.43 16.67
CA VAL A 212 -11.56 0.21 16.84
C VAL A 212 -10.84 -0.07 15.52
N SER A 213 -9.57 0.30 15.44
CA SER A 213 -8.75 0.13 14.23
C SER A 213 -8.04 -1.22 14.20
N LEU A 214 -7.81 -1.76 13.00
CA LEU A 214 -7.11 -3.01 12.73
C LEU A 214 -5.77 -2.71 12.04
N TYR A 215 -4.69 -3.28 12.56
CA TYR A 215 -3.34 -3.18 11.99
C TYR A 215 -2.72 -4.56 11.85
N GLY A 216 -2.58 -5.03 10.62
CA GLY A 216 -1.87 -6.25 10.24
C GLY A 216 -0.41 -5.96 9.91
N GLY A 217 0.31 -7.01 9.51
CA GLY A 217 1.69 -6.90 9.07
C GLY A 217 2.72 -7.01 10.19
N LEU A 218 2.34 -7.46 11.39
CA LEU A 218 3.25 -7.59 12.53
C LEU A 218 3.89 -8.99 12.58
N SER A 219 5.15 -9.07 12.99
CA SER A 219 5.80 -10.34 13.30
C SER A 219 5.07 -11.08 14.42
N SER A 220 5.29 -12.39 14.53
CA SER A 220 4.77 -13.22 15.64
C SER A 220 5.10 -12.74 17.06
N ASN A 221 6.15 -11.90 17.22
CA ASN A 221 6.50 -11.27 18.50
C ASN A 221 6.05 -9.81 18.64
N PHE A 222 5.36 -9.25 17.63
CA PHE A 222 4.84 -7.88 17.55
C PHE A 222 5.90 -6.75 17.64
N LEU A 223 7.19 -7.07 17.56
CA LEU A 223 8.26 -6.07 17.63
C LEU A 223 8.51 -5.39 16.28
N ASP A 224 8.24 -6.12 15.20
CA ASP A 224 8.49 -5.69 13.84
C ASP A 224 7.18 -5.59 13.07
N ARG A 225 7.01 -4.52 12.29
CA ARG A 225 5.87 -4.38 11.38
C ARG A 225 6.37 -4.13 9.96
N ASN A 226 6.06 -5.05 9.08
CA ASN A 226 6.31 -4.98 7.66
C ASN A 226 5.29 -5.87 6.94
N PRO A 227 4.19 -5.29 6.43
CA PRO A 227 3.14 -6.05 5.73
C PRO A 227 3.63 -6.87 4.52
N SER A 228 4.78 -6.52 3.93
CA SER A 228 5.38 -7.30 2.83
C SER A 228 6.12 -8.56 3.28
N LEU A 229 6.56 -8.60 4.54
CA LEU A 229 7.31 -9.72 5.13
C LEU A 229 6.43 -10.58 6.04
N TYR A 230 5.66 -9.94 6.93
CA TYR A 230 4.84 -10.59 7.95
C TYR A 230 3.38 -10.61 7.49
N SER A 231 3.04 -11.52 6.58
CA SER A 231 1.70 -11.53 5.96
C SER A 231 0.60 -11.87 6.96
N THR A 232 -0.34 -10.94 7.18
CA THR A 232 -1.57 -11.15 7.96
C THR A 232 -2.74 -11.32 6.99
N ARG A 233 -3.36 -12.51 6.96
CA ARG A 233 -4.36 -12.88 5.95
C ARG A 233 -5.72 -13.12 6.59
N ILE A 234 -6.73 -12.36 6.21
CA ILE A 234 -8.13 -12.60 6.58
C ILE A 234 -8.78 -13.34 5.41
N ILE A 235 -9.28 -14.55 5.67
CA ILE A 235 -9.75 -15.45 4.61
C ILE A 235 -11.17 -15.89 4.91
N ASP A 236 -12.10 -15.53 4.03
CA ASP A 236 -13.43 -16.12 4.05
C ASP A 236 -13.44 -17.49 3.38
N THR A 237 -13.83 -18.51 4.13
CA THR A 237 -13.86 -19.91 3.72
C THR A 237 -15.26 -20.42 3.43
N ALA A 238 -16.27 -19.54 3.37
CA ALA A 238 -17.63 -19.95 3.06
C ALA A 238 -17.74 -20.69 1.70
N THR A 239 -18.44 -21.83 1.67
CA THR A 239 -18.62 -22.67 0.46
C THR A 239 -20.09 -23.02 0.15
N SER A 240 -21.02 -22.62 1.02
CA SER A 240 -22.45 -22.95 0.90
C SER A 240 -23.16 -22.07 -0.12
N ALA A 241 -24.26 -22.55 -0.70
CA ALA A 241 -25.06 -21.78 -1.65
C ALA A 241 -25.84 -20.66 -0.91
N THR A 242 -25.18 -19.53 -0.69
CA THR A 242 -25.77 -18.36 -0.03
C THR A 242 -25.89 -17.19 -0.97
N THR A 243 -26.69 -16.21 -0.55
CA THR A 243 -26.86 -14.96 -1.26
C THR A 243 -25.55 -14.19 -1.24
N ASP A 244 -25.08 -13.64 -0.12
CA ASP A 244 -23.85 -12.84 -0.12
C ASP A 244 -22.79 -13.43 0.81
N THR A 245 -21.51 -13.30 0.44
CA THR A 245 -20.36 -13.56 1.31
C THR A 245 -19.58 -12.28 1.51
N ILE A 246 -19.43 -11.84 2.77
CA ILE A 246 -18.80 -10.57 3.12
C ILE A 246 -17.70 -10.84 4.16
N THR A 247 -16.46 -10.52 3.83
CA THR A 247 -15.33 -10.75 4.75
C THR A 247 -15.27 -9.69 5.84
N ILE A 248 -15.32 -8.41 5.45
CA ILE A 248 -15.32 -7.27 6.37
C ILE A 248 -16.53 -6.38 6.09
N LEU A 249 -17.28 -6.05 7.15
CA LEU A 249 -18.44 -5.17 7.09
C LEU A 249 -18.20 -3.88 7.90
N ALA A 250 -18.32 -2.73 7.24
CA ALA A 250 -18.35 -1.41 7.83
C ALA A 250 -19.77 -0.84 7.76
N GLY A 251 -20.51 -0.92 8.86
CA GLY A 251 -21.87 -0.39 8.97
C GLY A 251 -21.93 1.13 9.22
N ALA A 252 -23.15 1.68 9.30
CA ALA A 252 -23.42 3.12 9.36
C ALA A 252 -22.71 3.93 10.47
N SER A 253 -22.31 3.30 11.57
CA SER A 253 -21.63 3.98 12.68
C SER A 253 -20.13 4.18 12.45
N ILE A 254 -19.56 3.55 11.42
CA ILE A 254 -18.13 3.55 11.17
C ILE A 254 -17.71 4.85 10.50
N THR A 255 -16.70 5.51 11.06
CA THR A 255 -16.13 6.76 10.56
C THR A 255 -14.67 6.60 10.14
N LEU A 256 -14.07 7.65 9.57
CA LEU A 256 -12.71 7.64 9.04
C LEU A 256 -11.64 7.35 10.11
N THR A 257 -11.97 7.47 11.39
CA THR A 257 -11.08 7.12 12.51
C THR A 257 -10.92 5.62 12.72
N THR A 258 -11.76 4.81 12.06
CA THR A 258 -11.66 3.35 12.06
C THR A 258 -10.82 2.93 10.86
N VAL A 259 -9.62 2.41 11.14
CA VAL A 259 -8.61 2.09 10.13
C VAL A 259 -8.54 0.58 9.90
N ILE A 260 -8.37 0.17 8.65
CA ILE A 260 -7.94 -1.18 8.25
C ILE A 260 -6.61 -1.01 7.51
N ASP A 261 -5.51 -1.49 8.09
CA ASP A 261 -4.16 -1.28 7.56
C ASP A 261 -3.28 -2.54 7.57
N GLY A 262 -2.68 -2.87 6.43
CA GLY A 262 -1.60 -3.86 6.34
C GLY A 262 -2.07 -5.32 6.27
N PHE A 263 -3.28 -5.57 5.77
CA PHE A 263 -3.82 -6.92 5.62
C PHE A 263 -3.78 -7.41 4.18
N THR A 264 -3.73 -8.73 4.02
CA THR A 264 -4.30 -9.40 2.84
C THR A 264 -5.71 -9.86 3.18
N ILE A 265 -6.71 -9.38 2.47
CA ILE A 265 -8.13 -9.64 2.73
C ILE A 265 -8.69 -10.38 1.54
N ARG A 266 -9.18 -11.61 1.76
CA ARG A 266 -9.68 -12.46 0.69
C ARG A 266 -11.13 -12.87 0.93
N SER A 267 -12.01 -12.54 -0.02
CA SER A 267 -13.40 -13.00 0.01
C SER A 267 -13.53 -14.47 -0.35
N ALA A 268 -14.68 -15.06 -0.06
CA ALA A 268 -14.94 -16.47 -0.35
C ALA A 268 -14.83 -16.75 -1.84
N SER A 269 -14.09 -17.81 -2.19
CA SER A 269 -14.08 -18.38 -3.54
C SER A 269 -15.11 -19.51 -3.59
N ASN A 270 -16.35 -19.14 -3.88
CA ASN A 270 -17.49 -20.03 -3.78
C ASN A 270 -18.23 -20.12 -5.13
N PRO A 271 -18.04 -21.22 -5.90
CA PRO A 271 -18.72 -21.40 -7.17
C PRO A 271 -20.25 -21.59 -7.02
N ASN A 272 -20.74 -21.84 -5.80
CA ASN A 272 -22.16 -22.04 -5.52
C ASN A 272 -22.85 -20.77 -4.99
N ALA A 273 -22.10 -19.67 -4.76
CA ALA A 273 -22.68 -18.41 -4.30
C ALA A 273 -23.68 -17.88 -5.32
N THR A 274 -24.88 -17.53 -4.87
CA THR A 274 -25.97 -17.03 -5.72
C THR A 274 -26.07 -15.50 -5.73
N GLY A 275 -25.33 -14.81 -4.87
CA GLY A 275 -25.15 -13.36 -4.83
C GLY A 275 -23.72 -12.98 -4.48
N PHE A 276 -23.50 -11.77 -3.97
CA PHE A 276 -22.21 -11.08 -4.07
C PHE A 276 -21.10 -11.70 -3.22
N GLY A 277 -19.92 -11.89 -3.81
CA GLY A 277 -18.69 -12.09 -3.06
C GLY A 277 -17.96 -10.78 -2.86
N ILE A 278 -17.91 -10.30 -1.62
CA ILE A 278 -17.40 -8.97 -1.27
C ILE A 278 -16.28 -9.13 -0.23
N ALA A 279 -15.09 -8.60 -0.53
CA ALA A 279 -14.01 -8.60 0.46
C ALA A 279 -14.23 -7.52 1.53
N ILE A 280 -14.56 -6.30 1.14
CA ILE A 280 -14.89 -5.21 2.07
C ILE A 280 -16.18 -4.53 1.65
N SER A 281 -17.15 -4.47 2.55
CA SER A 281 -18.44 -3.80 2.33
C SER A 281 -18.59 -2.57 3.23
N CYS A 282 -18.68 -1.39 2.62
CA CYS A 282 -18.96 -0.11 3.28
C CYS A 282 -20.43 0.26 3.05
N VAL A 283 -21.28 -0.07 4.02
CA VAL A 283 -22.74 0.19 3.97
C VAL A 283 -23.05 1.34 4.93
N SER A 284 -23.04 2.55 4.38
CA SER A 284 -23.10 3.83 5.10
C SER A 284 -21.93 4.11 6.05
N GLY A 285 -21.05 3.14 6.30
CA GLY A 285 -19.81 3.31 7.07
C GLY A 285 -18.67 3.83 6.21
N SER A 286 -17.88 4.76 6.73
CA SER A 286 -16.81 5.45 6.00
C SER A 286 -15.44 5.22 6.67
N PRO A 287 -14.91 3.98 6.74
CA PRO A 287 -13.59 3.71 7.33
C PRO A 287 -12.44 4.28 6.48
N THR A 288 -11.24 4.29 7.06
CA THR A 288 -9.98 4.41 6.30
C THR A 288 -9.47 3.01 5.96
N ILE A 289 -9.29 2.71 4.68
CA ILE A 289 -8.79 1.43 4.15
C ILE A 289 -7.47 1.70 3.46
N THR A 290 -6.35 1.27 4.03
CA THR A 290 -5.03 1.59 3.49
C THR A 290 -3.98 0.49 3.57
N ASN A 291 -3.01 0.49 2.64
CA ASN A 291 -1.91 -0.49 2.61
C ASN A 291 -2.36 -1.96 2.65
N ASN A 292 -3.55 -2.25 2.13
CA ASN A 292 -4.08 -3.61 2.08
C ASN A 292 -3.88 -4.22 0.69
N ARG A 293 -3.79 -5.54 0.66
CA ARG A 293 -4.01 -6.36 -0.52
C ARG A 293 -5.42 -6.93 -0.44
N VAL A 294 -6.33 -6.50 -1.31
CA VAL A 294 -7.72 -6.96 -1.34
C VAL A 294 -7.90 -7.90 -2.52
N GLU A 295 -8.34 -9.12 -2.26
CA GLU A 295 -8.56 -10.17 -3.25
C GLU A 295 -10.02 -10.61 -3.18
N SER A 296 -10.77 -10.44 -4.27
CA SER A 296 -12.09 -11.07 -4.35
C SER A 296 -11.95 -12.51 -4.83
N GLY A 297 -12.84 -13.37 -4.34
CA GLY A 297 -12.87 -14.78 -4.69
C GLY A 297 -13.43 -15.07 -6.08
N ASN A 298 -13.23 -16.31 -6.50
CA ASN A 298 -13.76 -16.82 -7.77
C ASN A 298 -15.19 -17.31 -7.57
N LEU A 299 -16.13 -16.72 -8.30
CA LEU A 299 -17.55 -17.04 -8.26
C LEU A 299 -18.00 -17.56 -9.63
N ASN A 300 -19.09 -18.32 -9.68
CA ASN A 300 -19.62 -18.80 -10.97
C ASN A 300 -20.69 -17.84 -11.51
N ILE A 301 -21.75 -17.64 -10.73
CA ILE A 301 -22.98 -16.96 -11.17
C ILE A 301 -23.15 -15.54 -10.64
N ALA A 302 -22.30 -15.11 -9.71
CA ALA A 302 -22.47 -13.87 -8.97
C ALA A 302 -21.36 -12.85 -9.22
N TRP A 303 -21.58 -11.61 -8.77
CA TRP A 303 -20.56 -10.56 -8.87
C TRP A 303 -19.45 -10.77 -7.86
N SER A 304 -18.21 -10.66 -8.33
CA SER A 304 -17.01 -10.64 -7.49
C SER A 304 -16.60 -9.18 -7.28
N THR A 305 -16.60 -8.70 -6.05
CA THR A 305 -16.35 -7.30 -5.70
C THR A 305 -15.24 -7.17 -4.68
N GLY A 306 -14.23 -6.33 -4.96
CA GLY A 306 -13.16 -6.04 -4.00
C GLY A 306 -13.70 -5.22 -2.85
N ILE A 307 -14.08 -3.99 -3.18
CA ILE A 307 -14.65 -3.04 -2.22
C ILE A 307 -16.01 -2.56 -2.74
N LEU A 308 -17.06 -2.79 -1.97
CA LEU A 308 -18.38 -2.23 -2.21
C LEU A 308 -18.57 -0.98 -1.35
N VAL A 309 -18.94 0.14 -1.97
CA VAL A 309 -19.25 1.41 -1.32
C VAL A 309 -20.70 1.78 -1.60
N THR A 310 -21.54 1.75 -0.56
CA THR A 310 -22.97 2.06 -0.65
C THR A 310 -23.32 3.15 0.34
N SER A 311 -23.75 4.32 -0.14
CA SER A 311 -24.13 5.47 0.70
C SER A 311 -23.05 5.89 1.71
N ALA A 312 -21.78 5.70 1.35
CA ALA A 312 -20.63 5.86 2.22
C ALA A 312 -19.53 6.70 1.54
N SER A 313 -18.61 7.24 2.35
CA SER A 313 -17.48 8.07 1.90
C SER A 313 -16.14 7.63 2.52
N PRO A 314 -15.74 6.34 2.38
CA PRO A 314 -14.46 5.86 2.91
C PRO A 314 -13.27 6.53 2.23
N LEU A 315 -12.14 6.55 2.93
CA LEU A 315 -10.82 6.83 2.34
C LEU A 315 -10.18 5.50 1.94
N ILE A 316 -9.98 5.26 0.65
CA ILE A 316 -9.39 4.05 0.10
C ILE A 316 -8.06 4.44 -0.53
N SER A 317 -6.93 4.13 0.13
CA SER A 317 -5.62 4.58 -0.35
C SER A 317 -4.46 3.59 -0.23
N ASN A 318 -3.51 3.61 -1.16
CA ASN A 318 -2.33 2.75 -1.14
C ASN A 318 -2.65 1.24 -1.07
N ASN A 319 -3.79 0.82 -1.62
CA ASN A 319 -4.15 -0.60 -1.66
C ASN A 319 -3.77 -1.23 -3.00
N THR A 320 -3.51 -2.53 -2.98
CA THR A 320 -3.53 -3.39 -4.17
C THR A 320 -4.84 -4.14 -4.18
N ILE A 321 -5.73 -3.83 -5.12
CA ILE A 321 -7.07 -4.42 -5.22
C ILE A 321 -7.10 -5.30 -6.47
N ILE A 322 -7.39 -6.58 -6.27
CA ILE A 322 -7.48 -7.56 -7.34
C ILE A 322 -8.87 -8.19 -7.22
N SER A 323 -9.77 -7.77 -8.11
CA SER A 323 -11.05 -8.46 -8.21
C SER A 323 -10.84 -9.89 -8.71
N GLY A 324 -11.81 -10.76 -8.40
CA GLY A 324 -11.75 -12.18 -8.68
C GLY A 324 -12.19 -12.49 -10.10
N SER A 325 -12.78 -13.67 -10.27
CA SER A 325 -13.41 -14.06 -11.53
C SER A 325 -14.90 -14.35 -11.39
N SER A 326 -15.66 -14.12 -12.46
CA SER A 326 -17.04 -14.60 -12.60
C SER A 326 -17.29 -15.14 -14.01
N SER A 327 -17.87 -16.34 -14.12
CA SER A 327 -18.15 -16.98 -15.41
C SER A 327 -19.48 -16.59 -16.03
N VAL A 328 -20.36 -15.90 -15.30
CA VAL A 328 -21.67 -15.47 -15.80
C VAL A 328 -21.93 -13.99 -15.55
N ALA A 329 -21.30 -13.39 -14.55
CA ALA A 329 -21.62 -12.05 -14.11
C ALA A 329 -20.38 -11.14 -14.11
N ASP A 330 -20.58 -9.90 -13.67
CA ASP A 330 -19.55 -8.88 -13.69
C ASP A 330 -18.54 -9.02 -12.54
N THR A 331 -17.36 -8.44 -12.73
CA THR A 331 -16.34 -8.31 -11.68
C THR A 331 -15.99 -6.84 -11.46
N PHE A 332 -15.83 -6.46 -10.19
CA PHE A 332 -15.58 -5.09 -9.77
C PHE A 332 -14.37 -5.05 -8.83
N GLY A 333 -13.38 -4.21 -9.13
CA GLY A 333 -12.36 -3.84 -8.14
C GLY A 333 -13.00 -3.01 -7.03
N ILE A 334 -13.56 -1.86 -7.40
CA ILE A 334 -14.37 -1.01 -6.53
C ILE A 334 -15.74 -0.77 -7.18
N PHE A 335 -16.81 -1.00 -6.42
CA PHE A 335 -18.18 -0.71 -6.85
C PHE A 335 -18.79 0.38 -5.95
N ILE A 336 -19.15 1.52 -6.53
CA ILE A 336 -19.70 2.69 -5.85
C ILE A 336 -21.16 2.87 -6.25
N ARG A 337 -22.06 3.01 -5.25
CA ARG A 337 -23.49 3.18 -5.49
C ARG A 337 -24.24 3.92 -4.39
N ASN A 338 -25.50 4.26 -4.70
CA ASN A 338 -26.47 4.85 -3.79
C ASN A 338 -25.93 6.10 -3.04
N ALA A 339 -25.45 7.10 -3.78
CA ALA A 339 -24.83 8.32 -3.23
C ALA A 339 -23.50 8.07 -2.48
N GLY A 340 -22.69 7.13 -2.98
CA GLY A 340 -21.33 6.94 -2.50
C GLY A 340 -20.42 8.10 -2.91
N SER A 341 -19.55 8.55 -2.01
CA SER A 341 -18.55 9.61 -2.28
C SER A 341 -17.18 9.27 -1.70
N PRO A 342 -16.60 8.09 -2.02
CA PRO A 342 -15.28 7.73 -1.53
C PRO A 342 -14.19 8.64 -2.09
N THR A 343 -13.09 8.77 -1.34
CA THR A 343 -11.81 9.21 -1.88
C THR A 343 -10.96 7.98 -2.18
N VAL A 344 -10.62 7.77 -3.46
CA VAL A 344 -9.84 6.64 -3.96
C VAL A 344 -8.51 7.16 -4.47
N SER A 345 -7.41 6.90 -3.74
CA SER A 345 -6.10 7.47 -4.09
C SER A 345 -4.93 6.50 -4.03
N TYR A 346 -4.00 6.59 -4.99
CA TYR A 346 -2.75 5.82 -4.99
C TYR A 346 -2.95 4.30 -4.88
N ASN A 347 -4.05 3.77 -5.41
CA ASN A 347 -4.30 2.33 -5.46
C ASN A 347 -3.82 1.74 -6.79
N THR A 348 -3.46 0.47 -6.76
CA THR A 348 -3.35 -0.37 -7.96
C THR A 348 -4.57 -1.28 -8.01
N ILE A 349 -5.38 -1.19 -9.07
CA ILE A 349 -6.69 -1.85 -9.14
C ILE A 349 -6.81 -2.66 -10.42
N TYR A 350 -7.04 -3.97 -10.28
CA TYR A 350 -7.36 -4.90 -11.35
C TYR A 350 -8.84 -5.28 -11.30
N GLY A 351 -9.55 -5.06 -12.40
CA GLY A 351 -11.00 -5.26 -12.52
C GLY A 351 -11.47 -6.71 -12.54
N GLY A 352 -10.56 -7.68 -12.59
CA GLY A 352 -10.88 -9.10 -12.54
C GLY A 352 -11.05 -9.74 -13.91
N ASN A 353 -11.63 -10.95 -13.91
CA ASN A 353 -11.93 -11.71 -15.12
C ASN A 353 -13.42 -12.08 -15.13
N ALA A 354 -14.19 -11.45 -16.02
CA ALA A 354 -15.62 -11.69 -16.15
C ALA A 354 -15.94 -12.26 -17.52
N THR A 355 -16.98 -13.09 -17.66
CA THR A 355 -17.51 -13.40 -19.00
C THR A 355 -18.23 -12.19 -19.59
N THR A 356 -18.96 -11.44 -18.76
CA THR A 356 -19.72 -10.25 -19.17
C THR A 356 -18.84 -9.01 -19.16
N SER A 357 -18.70 -8.34 -18.01
CA SER A 357 -17.90 -7.12 -17.91
C SER A 357 -17.01 -7.07 -16.66
N ALA A 358 -15.77 -6.65 -16.86
CA ALA A 358 -14.80 -6.45 -15.79
C ALA A 358 -14.55 -4.94 -15.62
N HIS A 359 -14.51 -4.48 -14.37
CA HIS A 359 -14.40 -3.07 -14.04
C HIS A 359 -13.36 -2.88 -12.94
N ALA A 360 -12.31 -2.10 -13.18
CA ALA A 360 -11.44 -1.69 -12.07
C ALA A 360 -12.24 -0.81 -11.10
N ILE A 361 -12.89 0.25 -11.59
CA ILE A 361 -13.87 1.02 -10.82
C ILE A 361 -15.18 1.12 -11.60
N TYR A 362 -16.27 0.74 -10.95
CA TYR A 362 -17.63 0.98 -11.42
C TYR A 362 -18.34 1.97 -10.49
N ASN A 363 -18.72 3.11 -11.05
CA ASN A 363 -19.48 4.16 -10.41
C ASN A 363 -20.90 4.16 -11.01
N SER A 364 -21.84 3.58 -10.27
CA SER A 364 -23.19 3.29 -10.77
C SER A 364 -23.94 4.55 -11.25
N PRO A 365 -25.04 4.39 -11.99
CA PRO A 365 -25.96 5.47 -12.36
C PRO A 365 -26.80 6.01 -11.16
N ASP A 366 -26.14 6.36 -10.06
CA ASP A 366 -26.71 7.05 -8.89
C ASP A 366 -26.06 8.43 -8.72
N SER A 367 -26.52 9.26 -7.78
CA SER A 367 -25.93 10.57 -7.47
C SER A 367 -24.62 10.45 -6.67
N ASN A 368 -23.66 9.67 -7.17
CA ASN A 368 -22.36 9.47 -6.53
C ASN A 368 -21.41 10.63 -6.88
N SER A 369 -20.50 10.97 -5.97
CA SER A 369 -19.47 12.00 -6.21
C SER A 369 -18.08 11.56 -5.72
N PRO A 370 -17.51 10.47 -6.27
CA PRO A 370 -16.20 10.00 -5.86
C PRO A 370 -15.08 10.95 -6.32
N THR A 371 -14.02 11.02 -5.53
CA THR A 371 -12.74 11.61 -5.93
C THR A 371 -11.73 10.50 -6.19
N ILE A 372 -11.21 10.42 -7.42
CA ILE A 372 -10.33 9.35 -7.90
C ILE A 372 -9.01 9.96 -8.38
N ILE A 373 -7.93 9.77 -7.63
CA ILE A 373 -6.66 10.46 -7.89
C ILE A 373 -5.42 9.57 -7.80
N GLY A 374 -4.51 9.67 -8.76
CA GLY A 374 -3.19 9.03 -8.66
C GLY A 374 -3.22 7.50 -8.66
N ASN A 375 -4.28 6.88 -9.18
CA ASN A 375 -4.42 5.41 -9.20
C ASN A 375 -3.86 4.83 -10.49
N THR A 376 -3.47 3.55 -10.43
CA THR A 376 -3.24 2.69 -11.59
C THR A 376 -4.42 1.74 -11.74
N LEU A 377 -5.18 1.88 -12.82
CA LEU A 377 -6.41 1.12 -13.09
C LEU A 377 -6.20 0.20 -14.29
N GLU A 378 -6.50 -1.08 -14.13
CA GLU A 378 -6.52 -2.07 -15.20
C GLU A 378 -7.89 -2.75 -15.25
N GLY A 379 -8.62 -2.55 -16.34
CA GLY A 379 -10.01 -3.01 -16.45
C GLY A 379 -10.21 -4.52 -16.40
N GLY A 380 -9.15 -5.31 -16.58
CA GLY A 380 -9.21 -6.76 -16.57
C GLY A 380 -9.63 -7.36 -17.90
N SER A 381 -10.34 -8.50 -17.86
CA SER A 381 -10.78 -9.20 -19.08
C SER A 381 -12.25 -9.60 -19.03
N GLY A 382 -12.89 -9.59 -20.21
CA GLY A 382 -14.25 -10.07 -20.43
C GLY A 382 -14.81 -9.73 -21.79
N SER A 383 -16.13 -9.81 -21.98
CA SER A 383 -16.75 -9.28 -23.21
C SER A 383 -16.55 -7.78 -23.31
N ILE A 384 -16.62 -7.08 -22.17
CA ILE A 384 -16.25 -5.68 -22.05
C ILE A 384 -15.32 -5.49 -20.83
N SER A 385 -14.32 -4.63 -20.93
CA SER A 385 -13.48 -4.26 -19.79
C SER A 385 -13.36 -2.74 -19.67
N TYR A 386 -13.41 -2.26 -18.43
CA TYR A 386 -13.41 -0.83 -18.09
C TYR A 386 -12.36 -0.53 -17.03
N ALA A 387 -11.44 0.42 -17.29
CA ALA A 387 -10.62 0.94 -16.21
C ALA A 387 -11.47 1.79 -15.25
N LEU A 388 -12.28 2.68 -15.80
CA LEU A 388 -13.31 3.42 -15.07
C LEU A 388 -14.61 3.46 -15.88
N ASN A 389 -15.70 2.99 -15.28
CA ASN A 389 -17.06 3.14 -15.80
C ASN A 389 -17.84 4.06 -14.86
N THR A 390 -18.30 5.20 -15.37
CA THR A 390 -19.12 6.16 -14.63
C THR A 390 -20.30 6.59 -15.50
N SER A 391 -21.48 6.71 -14.90
CA SER A 391 -22.71 7.03 -15.62
C SER A 391 -23.52 8.09 -14.90
N TYR A 392 -24.30 8.87 -15.63
CA TYR A 392 -25.25 9.83 -15.06
C TYR A 392 -26.20 9.17 -14.05
N PRO A 393 -26.57 9.83 -12.94
CA PRO A 393 -26.22 11.19 -12.53
C PRO A 393 -24.92 11.32 -11.70
N SER A 394 -24.02 10.33 -11.75
CA SER A 394 -22.79 10.42 -10.97
C SER A 394 -21.85 11.50 -11.48
N ASN A 395 -21.30 12.28 -10.56
CA ASN A 395 -20.39 13.37 -10.86
C ASN A 395 -19.00 13.13 -10.24
N ALA A 396 -18.21 12.28 -10.90
CA ALA A 396 -16.87 11.92 -10.43
C ALA A 396 -15.83 13.00 -10.73
N THR A 397 -14.88 13.20 -9.81
CA THR A 397 -13.64 13.98 -10.07
C THR A 397 -12.48 13.02 -10.22
N VAL A 398 -11.80 13.04 -11.36
CA VAL A 398 -10.85 12.00 -11.77
C VAL A 398 -9.58 12.65 -12.31
N THR A 399 -8.49 12.54 -11.55
CA THR A 399 -7.24 13.26 -11.86
C THR A 399 -5.98 12.43 -11.73
N ASN A 400 -5.00 12.65 -12.61
CA ASN A 400 -3.66 12.03 -12.50
C ASN A 400 -3.67 10.49 -12.41
N ASN A 401 -4.63 9.81 -13.04
CA ASN A 401 -4.69 8.35 -13.03
C ASN A 401 -4.04 7.77 -14.30
N LEU A 402 -3.44 6.59 -14.17
CA LEU A 402 -3.02 5.74 -15.27
C LEU A 402 -4.12 4.69 -15.51
N MET A 403 -4.78 4.75 -16.66
CA MET A 403 -5.96 3.94 -16.97
C MET A 403 -5.72 3.05 -18.19
N ASN A 404 -5.67 1.75 -17.96
CA ASN A 404 -5.68 0.72 -18.97
C ASN A 404 -7.07 0.08 -19.06
N GLY A 405 -7.75 0.23 -20.19
CA GLY A 405 -9.06 -0.38 -20.42
C GLY A 405 -9.07 -1.91 -20.37
N GLY A 406 -7.90 -2.56 -20.30
CA GLY A 406 -7.76 -4.01 -20.15
C GLY A 406 -7.68 -4.74 -21.48
N GLY A 407 -8.11 -6.00 -21.47
CA GLY A 407 -8.04 -6.93 -22.59
C GLY A 407 -9.37 -7.59 -22.97
N GLY A 408 -10.50 -7.00 -22.58
CA GLY A 408 -11.82 -7.47 -23.03
C GLY A 408 -12.05 -7.26 -24.53
N VAL A 409 -13.01 -7.98 -25.12
CA VAL A 409 -13.32 -7.87 -26.58
C VAL A 409 -13.57 -6.41 -26.96
N THR A 410 -14.34 -5.71 -26.12
CA THR A 410 -14.38 -4.25 -26.09
C THR A 410 -13.64 -3.77 -24.86
N SER A 411 -12.56 -3.00 -25.03
CA SER A 411 -11.76 -2.44 -23.93
C SER A 411 -11.88 -0.92 -23.93
N ILE A 412 -12.23 -0.35 -22.78
CA ILE A 412 -12.52 1.08 -22.62
C ILE A 412 -11.75 1.61 -21.41
N ALA A 413 -10.86 2.59 -21.61
CA ALA A 413 -10.13 3.17 -20.48
C ALA A 413 -11.07 3.97 -19.58
N LEU A 414 -11.87 4.86 -20.18
CA LEU A 414 -12.89 5.64 -19.49
C LEU A 414 -14.23 5.54 -20.24
N TYR A 415 -15.25 5.02 -19.57
CA TYR A 415 -16.61 5.01 -20.07
C TYR A 415 -17.44 6.04 -19.33
N HIS A 416 -18.08 6.91 -20.11
CA HIS A 416 -19.02 7.92 -19.69
C HIS A 416 -20.41 7.52 -20.20
N GLY A 417 -21.21 6.90 -19.33
CA GLY A 417 -22.47 6.27 -19.73
C GLY A 417 -23.57 7.25 -20.14
N PHE A 418 -24.66 6.69 -20.70
CA PHE A 418 -25.83 7.45 -21.15
C PHE A 418 -26.47 8.29 -20.04
N GLY A 419 -27.07 9.43 -20.40
CA GLY A 419 -27.81 10.24 -19.44
C GLY A 419 -28.32 11.57 -20.00
N SER A 420 -28.51 12.55 -19.11
CA SER A 420 -28.88 13.92 -19.46
C SER A 420 -28.03 14.96 -18.74
N GLY A 421 -27.35 15.83 -19.48
CA GLY A 421 -26.58 16.95 -18.94
C GLY A 421 -25.11 16.63 -18.67
N ASP A 422 -24.30 17.67 -18.51
CA ASP A 422 -22.85 17.51 -18.39
C ASP A 422 -22.43 17.16 -16.96
N ILE A 423 -21.63 16.11 -16.81
CA ILE A 423 -21.14 15.59 -15.53
C ILE A 423 -19.69 15.12 -15.65
N GLY A 424 -18.97 15.02 -14.53
CA GLY A 424 -17.64 14.43 -14.51
C GLY A 424 -16.52 15.38 -14.90
N ASN A 425 -15.44 15.35 -14.12
CA ASN A 425 -14.23 16.13 -14.36
C ASN A 425 -13.04 15.17 -14.51
N TYR A 426 -12.53 15.02 -15.73
CA TYR A 426 -11.44 14.11 -16.06
C TYR A 426 -10.22 14.91 -16.53
N GLN A 427 -9.21 15.03 -15.67
CA GLN A 427 -8.06 15.89 -15.98
C GLN A 427 -6.72 15.20 -15.74
N ASN A 428 -5.75 15.46 -16.61
CA ASN A 428 -4.36 15.00 -16.45
C ASN A 428 -4.22 13.48 -16.29
N ASN A 429 -5.13 12.69 -16.87
CA ASN A 429 -5.06 11.24 -16.85
C ASN A 429 -4.28 10.71 -18.06
N VAL A 430 -3.74 9.50 -17.95
CA VAL A 430 -3.18 8.75 -19.08
C VAL A 430 -4.14 7.61 -19.40
N LEU A 431 -4.74 7.64 -20.59
CA LEU A 431 -5.74 6.68 -21.03
C LEU A 431 -5.16 5.83 -22.17
N PHE A 432 -5.27 4.51 -22.03
CA PHE A 432 -4.89 3.56 -23.06
C PHE A 432 -5.64 2.24 -22.90
N THR A 433 -5.49 1.35 -23.86
CA THR A 433 -5.99 -0.02 -23.78
C THR A 433 -4.84 -0.97 -24.07
N SER A 434 -4.88 -2.21 -23.60
CA SER A 434 -3.78 -3.18 -23.79
C SER A 434 -4.17 -4.41 -24.59
N GLY A 435 -5.47 -4.61 -24.84
CA GLY A 435 -6.00 -5.68 -25.67
C GLY A 435 -7.42 -5.39 -26.16
N GLY A 436 -8.01 -6.38 -26.82
CA GLY A 436 -9.37 -6.29 -27.38
C GLY A 436 -9.44 -5.97 -28.87
N THR A 437 -10.63 -6.14 -29.43
CA THR A 437 -10.95 -5.81 -30.82
C THR A 437 -11.43 -4.36 -30.95
N ASN A 438 -12.33 -3.94 -30.06
CA ASN A 438 -12.84 -2.57 -30.02
C ASN A 438 -12.18 -1.84 -28.84
N ARG A 439 -11.38 -0.82 -29.11
CA ARG A 439 -10.45 -0.23 -28.15
C ARG A 439 -10.59 1.28 -28.10
N TYR A 440 -11.09 1.79 -26.98
CA TYR A 440 -11.45 3.19 -26.79
C TYR A 440 -10.69 3.80 -25.61
N CYS A 441 -10.20 5.03 -25.78
CA CYS A 441 -9.64 5.79 -24.67
C CYS A 441 -10.80 6.40 -23.86
N LEU A 442 -11.61 7.26 -24.47
CA LEU A 442 -12.90 7.68 -23.93
C LEU A 442 -14.05 7.13 -24.80
N TYR A 443 -15.08 6.59 -24.16
CA TYR A 443 -16.34 6.21 -24.80
C TYR A 443 -17.50 6.93 -24.11
N GLU A 444 -18.33 7.60 -24.90
CA GLU A 444 -19.54 8.27 -24.43
C GLU A 444 -20.79 7.55 -24.93
N GLY A 445 -21.65 7.15 -23.99
CA GLY A 445 -22.94 6.52 -24.29
C GLY A 445 -23.86 7.47 -25.05
N GLY A 446 -23.77 8.78 -24.78
CA GLY A 446 -24.58 9.82 -25.42
C GLY A 446 -25.63 10.42 -24.48
N GLY A 447 -26.03 11.65 -24.79
CA GLY A 447 -26.93 12.47 -23.98
C GLY A 447 -26.27 13.23 -22.81
N THR A 448 -24.98 12.96 -22.55
CA THR A 448 -24.15 13.67 -21.57
C THR A 448 -22.76 13.92 -22.13
N ASN A 449 -22.15 15.03 -21.74
CA ASN A 449 -20.72 15.28 -21.96
C ASN A 449 -19.97 15.39 -20.61
N PRO A 450 -18.67 15.10 -20.59
CA PRO A 450 -17.76 15.53 -19.55
C PRO A 450 -17.85 17.03 -19.34
N ILE A 451 -18.02 17.47 -18.09
CA ILE A 451 -17.84 18.90 -17.72
C ILE A 451 -16.43 19.34 -18.10
N SER A 452 -15.43 18.49 -17.85
CA SER A 452 -14.07 18.73 -18.32
C SER A 452 -13.35 17.45 -18.72
N PHE A 453 -12.61 17.53 -19.83
CA PHE A 453 -11.72 16.48 -20.34
C PHE A 453 -10.40 17.11 -20.79
N ASN A 454 -9.64 17.72 -19.86
CA ASN A 454 -8.49 18.57 -20.16
C ASN A 454 -7.15 17.94 -19.72
N GLY A 455 -6.08 18.19 -20.49
CA GLY A 455 -4.73 17.78 -20.11
C GLY A 455 -4.49 16.27 -20.13
N ASN A 456 -5.41 15.48 -20.70
CA ASN A 456 -5.30 14.03 -20.73
C ASN A 456 -4.35 13.57 -21.85
N ARG A 457 -3.62 12.50 -21.59
CA ARG A 457 -2.79 11.81 -22.58
C ARG A 457 -3.53 10.59 -23.11
N LEU A 458 -3.79 10.54 -24.41
CA LEU A 458 -4.56 9.46 -25.04
C LEU A 458 -3.66 8.67 -25.99
N LEU A 459 -3.49 7.38 -25.76
CA LEU A 459 -2.59 6.56 -26.57
C LEU A 459 -3.08 5.12 -26.71
N ASP A 460 -2.70 4.46 -27.81
CA ASP A 460 -2.99 3.05 -28.08
C ASP A 460 -4.48 2.66 -27.91
N CYS A 461 -5.36 3.42 -28.58
CA CYS A 461 -6.80 3.20 -28.65
C CYS A 461 -7.25 3.19 -30.12
N PRO A 462 -6.94 2.11 -30.87
CA PRO A 462 -7.06 2.08 -32.34
C PRO A 462 -8.49 2.20 -32.88
N THR A 463 -9.53 1.99 -32.07
CA THR A 463 -10.91 2.20 -32.52
C THR A 463 -11.29 3.67 -32.42
N ALA A 464 -11.08 4.30 -31.26
CA ALA A 464 -11.22 5.74 -31.09
C ALA A 464 -10.37 6.26 -29.93
N LEU A 465 -9.77 7.44 -30.10
CA LEU A 465 -9.29 8.23 -28.96
C LEU A 465 -10.49 8.74 -28.14
N TYR A 466 -11.54 9.17 -28.83
CA TYR A 466 -12.78 9.62 -28.24
C TYR A 466 -13.94 9.13 -29.10
N PHE A 467 -14.92 8.46 -28.51
CA PHE A 467 -16.15 8.05 -29.19
C PHE A 467 -17.32 8.84 -28.62
N ASP A 468 -17.81 9.78 -29.43
CA ASP A 468 -18.82 10.77 -29.05
C ASP A 468 -20.23 10.31 -29.43
N GLU A 469 -21.18 10.53 -28.53
CA GLU A 469 -22.61 10.17 -28.64
C GLU A 469 -22.90 8.78 -29.22
N ALA A 470 -22.09 7.78 -28.87
CA ALA A 470 -22.17 6.43 -29.41
C ALA A 470 -22.20 6.32 -30.96
N THR A 471 -21.80 7.36 -31.71
CA THR A 471 -21.92 7.42 -33.17
C THR A 471 -20.71 8.00 -33.88
N THR A 472 -19.93 8.85 -33.22
CA THR A 472 -18.83 9.58 -33.87
C THR A 472 -17.48 9.11 -33.37
N ILE A 473 -16.69 8.50 -34.26
CA ILE A 473 -15.30 8.09 -33.98
C ILE A 473 -14.38 9.28 -34.20
N ILE A 474 -13.65 9.68 -33.15
CA ILE A 474 -12.65 10.74 -33.19
C ILE A 474 -11.27 10.14 -32.90
N ASN A 475 -10.41 10.18 -33.92
CA ASN A 475 -9.03 9.68 -33.88
C ASN A 475 -7.97 10.79 -33.97
N ASP A 476 -8.41 12.04 -34.08
CA ASP A 476 -7.55 13.21 -34.17
C ASP A 476 -7.63 14.05 -32.89
N ILE A 477 -6.48 14.28 -32.27
CA ILE A 477 -6.38 15.02 -31.01
C ILE A 477 -6.73 16.50 -31.19
N ALA A 478 -6.51 17.06 -32.38
CA ALA A 478 -6.86 18.45 -32.67
C ALA A 478 -8.39 18.64 -32.69
N THR A 479 -9.14 17.64 -33.18
CA THR A 479 -10.61 17.61 -33.11
C THR A 479 -11.09 17.57 -31.66
N ILE A 480 -10.50 16.72 -30.81
CA ILE A 480 -10.85 16.65 -29.37
C ILE A 480 -10.60 18.02 -28.69
N ASN A 481 -9.46 18.66 -28.97
CA ASN A 481 -9.13 19.98 -28.44
C ASN A 481 -9.89 21.15 -29.12
N GLY A 482 -10.49 20.91 -30.29
CA GLY A 482 -11.23 21.91 -31.07
C GLY A 482 -12.72 21.96 -30.73
N GLY A 483 -13.21 21.00 -29.94
CA GLY A 483 -14.61 20.80 -29.60
C GLY A 483 -15.23 19.65 -30.39
N THR A 484 -16.02 18.82 -29.69
CA THR A 484 -16.82 17.77 -30.30
C THR A 484 -18.08 18.34 -30.95
N VAL A 485 -18.78 17.55 -31.78
CA VAL A 485 -19.96 18.04 -32.51
C VAL A 485 -21.11 18.26 -31.52
N GLY A 486 -21.34 19.50 -31.12
CA GLY A 486 -22.40 19.83 -30.15
C GLY A 486 -21.99 19.74 -28.67
N GLY A 487 -20.73 19.38 -28.39
CA GLY A 487 -20.18 19.29 -27.04
C GLY A 487 -19.20 20.43 -26.69
N PRO A 488 -18.68 20.44 -25.45
CA PRO A 488 -17.75 21.47 -24.97
C PRO A 488 -16.38 21.40 -25.66
N THR A 489 -15.66 22.52 -25.66
CA THR A 489 -14.27 22.57 -26.12
C THR A 489 -13.34 22.10 -25.01
N TYR A 490 -12.56 21.07 -25.29
CA TYR A 490 -11.49 20.60 -24.40
C TYR A 490 -10.14 21.20 -24.78
N SER A 491 -9.16 21.12 -23.89
CA SER A 491 -7.84 21.71 -24.15
C SER A 491 -6.70 20.92 -23.52
N GLY A 492 -5.53 21.03 -24.14
CA GLY A 492 -4.29 20.45 -23.61
C GLY A 492 -4.21 18.93 -23.68
N ASN A 493 -5.09 18.25 -24.43
CA ASN A 493 -4.98 16.81 -24.65
C ASN A 493 -3.91 16.50 -25.71
N TYR A 494 -3.17 15.40 -25.55
CA TYR A 494 -2.05 15.02 -26.42
C TYR A 494 -1.85 13.51 -26.60
#